data_AF-A0A1W6LMX5-F1
#
_entry.id   AF-A0A1W6LMX5-F1
#
_cell.length_a   1.000
_cell.length_b   1.000
_cell.length_c   1.000
_cell.angle_alpha   90.00
_cell.angle_beta   90.00
_cell.angle_gamma   90.00
#
_symmetry.space_group_name_H-M   'P 1'
#
loop_
_entity.id
_entity.type
_entity.pdbx_description
1 polymer ?
#
loop_
_entity_poly.entity_id
_entity_poly.type
_entity_poly.pdbx_seq_one_letter_code
_entity_poly.pdbx_strand_id
1 'polypeptide(L)'
;MENPFFIELLEAGMVVCFGAAWPISIHKSITSKTSKGKSFVFLLVIFAGYILGVSRKVITDTYSIAFYAYCLNLLMVGADSMLWLINHHRHDKKAQL
;
A
#
# COMPACT_ATOMS: atom_id res chain seq x y z
N MET A 1 -17.07 -28.11 7.67
CA MET A 1 -15.61 -28.00 7.91
C MET A 1 -15.10 -26.95 6.95
N GLU A 2 -14.97 -25.71 7.41
CA GLU A 2 -14.23 -24.71 6.65
C GLU A 2 -12.77 -25.17 6.61
N ASN A 3 -12.13 -25.18 5.44
CA ASN A 3 -10.72 -25.51 5.32
C ASN A 3 -9.91 -24.23 5.62
N PRO A 4 -9.37 -24.06 6.85
CA PRO A 4 -8.67 -22.84 7.24
C PRO A 4 -7.48 -22.53 6.32
N PHE A 5 -6.86 -23.57 5.77
CA PHE A 5 -5.78 -23.46 4.79
C PHE A 5 -6.17 -22.69 3.51
N PHE A 6 -7.35 -22.96 2.95
CA PHE A 6 -7.77 -22.32 1.69
C PHE A 6 -8.10 -20.84 1.88
N ILE A 7 -8.66 -20.50 3.04
CA ILE A 7 -8.96 -19.11 3.42
C ILE A 7 -7.67 -18.30 3.52
N GLU A 8 -6.65 -18.84 4.19
CA GLU A 8 -5.36 -18.16 4.31
C GLU A 8 -4.61 -18.05 2.98
N LEU A 9 -4.73 -19.04 2.09
CA LEU A 9 -4.13 -19.00 0.76
C LEU A 9 -4.75 -17.91 -0.11
N LEU A 10 -6.09 -17.80 -0.11
CA LEU A 10 -6.80 -16.74 -0.83
C LEU A 10 -6.48 -15.36 -0.26
N GLU A 11 -6.41 -15.24 1.08
CA GLU A 11 -6.03 -14.00 1.74
C GLU A 11 -4.59 -13.60 1.38
N ALA A 12 -3.63 -14.52 1.46
CA ALA A 12 -2.25 -14.28 1.08
C ALA A 12 -2.14 -13.89 -0.40
N GLY A 13 -2.82 -14.61 -1.31
CA GLY A 13 -2.84 -14.30 -2.73
C GLY A 13 -3.39 -12.90 -3.02
N MET A 14 -4.50 -12.52 -2.38
CA MET A 14 -5.07 -11.17 -2.48
C MET A 14 -4.07 -10.11 -2.04
N VAL A 15 -3.46 -10.28 -0.85
CA VAL A 15 -2.51 -9.29 -0.28
C VAL A 15 -1.24 -9.17 -1.11
N VAL A 16 -0.76 -10.28 -1.71
CA VAL A 16 0.39 -10.29 -2.62
C VAL A 16 0.06 -9.56 -3.92
N CYS A 17 -1.12 -9.80 -4.52
CA CYS A 17 -1.57 -9.09 -5.71
C CYS A 17 -1.70 -7.58 -5.46
N PHE A 18 -2.26 -7.17 -4.32
CA PHE A 18 -2.25 -5.76 -3.93
C PHE A 18 -0.82 -5.24 -3.66
N GLY A 19 0.03 -6.07 -3.05
CA GLY A 19 1.46 -5.83 -2.86
C GLY A 19 2.17 -5.45 -4.14
N ALA A 20 1.96 -6.22 -5.20
CA ALA A 20 2.56 -5.99 -6.51
C ALA A 20 2.06 -4.72 -7.20
N ALA A 21 0.88 -4.20 -6.84
CA ALA A 21 0.38 -2.94 -7.39
C ALA A 21 1.21 -1.73 -6.93
N TRP A 22 1.83 -1.78 -5.74
CA TRP A 22 2.61 -0.67 -5.19
C TRP A 22 3.94 -0.43 -5.91
N PRO A 23 4.80 -1.43 -6.20
CA PRO A 23 6.00 -1.25 -7.01
C PRO A 23 5.72 -0.58 -8.36
N ILE A 24 4.63 -0.99 -9.03
CA ILE A 24 4.20 -0.40 -10.31
C ILE A 24 3.80 1.07 -10.11
N SER A 25 3.03 1.34 -9.05
CA SER A 25 2.58 2.68 -8.68
C SER A 25 3.74 3.62 -8.32
N ILE A 26 4.73 3.12 -7.58
CA ILE A 26 5.97 3.82 -7.20
C ILE A 26 6.82 4.10 -8.44
N HIS A 27 7.06 3.09 -9.27
CA HIS A 27 7.85 3.23 -10.49
C HIS A 27 7.25 4.27 -11.44
N LYS A 28 5.92 4.28 -11.57
CA LYS A 28 5.19 5.29 -12.36
C LYS A 28 5.31 6.68 -11.73
N SER A 29 5.22 6.79 -10.39
CA SER A 29 5.39 8.05 -9.65
C SER A 29 6.80 8.65 -9.83
N ILE A 30 7.84 7.80 -9.80
CA ILE A 30 9.24 8.20 -10.02
C ILE A 30 9.47 8.62 -11.47
N THR A 31 9.01 7.82 -12.43
CA THR A 31 9.27 8.04 -13.86
C THR A 31 8.50 9.24 -14.41
N SER A 32 7.23 9.38 -14.02
CA SER A 32 6.37 10.45 -14.53
C SER A 32 6.79 11.81 -13.99
N LYS A 33 7.50 11.87 -12.85
CA LYS A 33 7.88 13.11 -12.14
C LYS A 33 6.71 14.10 -12.08
N THR A 34 5.45 13.66 -12.03
CA THR A 34 4.27 14.51 -11.88
C THR A 34 3.25 13.80 -11.01
N SER A 35 2.65 14.54 -10.10
CA SER A 35 1.61 14.06 -9.18
C SER A 35 0.22 14.07 -9.82
N LYS A 36 0.08 14.63 -11.03
CA LYS A 36 -1.19 14.80 -11.74
C LYS A 36 -1.73 13.44 -12.20
N GLY A 37 -2.76 12.95 -11.52
CA GLY A 37 -3.49 11.73 -11.89
C GLY A 37 -3.52 10.64 -10.81
N LYS A 38 -2.75 10.80 -9.72
CA LYS A 38 -2.76 9.85 -8.60
C LYS A 38 -3.61 10.38 -7.45
N SER A 39 -4.66 9.64 -7.08
CA SER A 39 -5.53 10.01 -5.96
C SER A 39 -4.83 9.72 -4.63
N PHE A 40 -4.33 10.76 -3.97
CA PHE A 40 -3.74 10.66 -2.64
C PHE A 40 -4.76 10.14 -1.60
N VAL A 41 -6.03 10.55 -1.75
CA VAL A 41 -7.13 10.06 -0.92
C VAL A 41 -7.31 8.55 -1.05
N PHE A 42 -7.19 8.00 -2.26
CA PHE A 42 -7.23 6.55 -2.47
C PHE A 42 -6.09 5.82 -1.73
N LEU A 43 -4.88 6.40 -1.75
CA LEU A 43 -3.73 5.88 -0.99
C LEU A 43 -4.02 5.83 0.51
N LEU A 44 -4.56 6.92 1.08
CA LEU A 44 -4.92 7.00 2.50
C LEU A 44 -6.00 6.00 2.89
N VAL A 45 -7.02 5.81 2.04
CA VAL A 45 -8.08 4.83 2.28
C VAL A 45 -7.52 3.42 2.34
N ILE A 46 -6.63 3.05 1.41
CA ILE A 46 -6.00 1.71 1.45
C ILE A 46 -5.07 1.58 2.65
N PHE A 47 -4.30 2.63 2.99
CA PHE A 47 -3.44 2.62 4.17
C PHE A 47 -4.25 2.37 5.45
N ALA A 48 -5.39 3.06 5.62
CA ALA A 48 -6.30 2.83 6.74
C ALA A 48 -6.89 1.41 6.73
N GLY A 49 -7.28 0.91 5.56
CA GLY A 49 -7.75 -0.47 5.40
C GLY A 49 -6.71 -1.51 5.81
N TYR A 50 -5.44 -1.29 5.46
CA TYR A 50 -4.34 -2.16 5.88
C TYR A 50 -4.06 -2.11 7.38
N ILE A 51 -4.13 -0.94 8.01
CA ILE A 51 -4.02 -0.84 9.47
C ILE A 51 -5.13 -1.67 10.12
N LEU A 52 -6.38 -1.54 9.67
CA LEU A 52 -7.49 -2.33 10.21
C LEU A 52 -7.30 -3.84 10.00
N GLY A 53 -6.80 -4.26 8.84
CA GLY A 53 -6.49 -5.66 8.54
C GLY A 53 -5.38 -6.24 9.44
N VAL A 54 -4.30 -5.48 9.62
CA VAL A 54 -3.22 -5.83 10.56
C VAL A 54 -3.74 -5.88 11.99
N SER A 55 -4.48 -4.87 12.44
CA SER A 55 -5.04 -4.80 13.79
C SER A 55 -5.95 -6.00 14.08
N ARG A 56 -6.80 -6.41 13.14
CA ARG A 56 -7.63 -7.62 13.30
C ARG A 56 -6.77 -8.85 13.57
N LYS A 57 -5.70 -9.04 12.78
CA LYS A 57 -4.81 -10.21 12.89
C LYS A 57 -4.00 -10.21 14.18
N VAL A 58 -3.59 -9.04 14.68
CA VAL A 58 -2.94 -8.89 16.00
C VAL A 58 -3.92 -9.24 17.12
N ILE A 59 -5.17 -8.79 17.03
CA ILE A 59 -6.21 -9.09 18.04
C ILE A 59 -6.55 -10.58 18.07
N THR A 60 -6.49 -11.28 16.93
CA THR A 60 -6.76 -12.73 16.84
C THR A 60 -5.52 -13.62 16.94
N ASP A 61 -4.34 -13.06 17.26
CA ASP A 61 -3.03 -13.77 17.34
C ASP A 61 -2.72 -14.68 16.13
N THR A 62 -3.24 -14.33 14.96
CA THR A 62 -3.14 -15.16 13.75
C THR A 62 -2.05 -14.62 12.83
N TYR A 63 -0.79 -14.93 13.15
CA TYR A 63 0.38 -14.50 12.37
C TYR A 63 0.59 -15.38 11.13
N SER A 64 -0.28 -15.20 10.12
CA SER A 64 -0.16 -15.92 8.83
C SER A 64 0.76 -15.21 7.84
N ILE A 65 1.09 -15.85 6.72
CA ILE A 65 1.87 -15.24 5.62
C ILE A 65 1.25 -13.90 5.16
N ALA A 66 -0.08 -13.81 5.17
CA ALA A 66 -0.80 -12.58 4.85
C ALA A 66 -0.44 -11.42 5.79
N PHE A 67 -0.22 -11.68 7.09
CA PHE A 67 0.18 -10.65 8.06
C PHE A 67 1.51 -9.98 7.67
N TYR A 68 2.53 -10.77 7.34
CA TYR A 68 3.82 -10.23 6.87
C TYR A 68 3.67 -9.46 5.56
N ALA A 69 2.83 -9.96 4.65
CA ALA A 69 2.54 -9.27 3.39
C ALA A 69 1.77 -7.95 3.61
N TYR A 70 0.91 -7.84 4.63
CA TYR A 70 0.26 -6.60 5.03
C TYR A 70 1.26 -5.57 5.58
N CYS A 71 2.19 -6.00 6.43
CA CYS A 71 3.26 -5.12 6.94
C CYS A 71 4.14 -4.56 5.82
N LEU A 72 4.51 -5.41 4.86
CA LEU A 72 5.29 -5.00 3.69
C LEU A 72 4.49 -4.03 2.79
N ASN A 73 3.20 -4.31 2.58
CA ASN A 73 2.29 -3.40 1.90
C ASN A 73 2.23 -2.02 2.57
N LEU A 74 2.09 -1.98 3.90
CA LEU A 74 2.05 -0.74 4.67
C LEU A 74 3.33 0.10 4.45
N LEU A 75 4.50 -0.53 4.46
CA LEU A 75 5.78 0.13 4.18
C LEU A 75 5.85 0.66 2.74
N MET A 76 5.39 -0.13 1.76
CA MET A 76 5.38 0.30 0.35
C MET A 76 4.44 1.48 0.12
N VAL A 77 3.22 1.43 0.67
CA VAL A 77 2.26 2.54 0.61
C VAL A 77 2.82 3.79 1.28
N GLY A 78 3.49 3.64 2.43
CA GLY A 78 4.15 4.74 3.13
C GLY A 78 5.26 5.38 2.29
N ALA A 79 6.13 4.56 1.69
CA ALA A 79 7.18 5.05 0.81
C ALA A 79 6.61 5.78 -0.42
N ASP A 80 5.57 5.22 -1.05
CA ASP A 80 4.88 5.83 -2.19
C ASP A 80 4.20 7.17 -1.83
N SER A 81 3.60 7.23 -0.64
CA SER A 81 3.01 8.46 -0.08
C SER A 81 4.07 9.54 0.14
N MET A 82 5.21 9.18 0.73
CA MET A 82 6.35 10.10 0.91
C MET A 82 6.88 10.60 -0.44
N LEU A 83 7.01 9.70 -1.41
CA LEU A 83 7.50 10.05 -2.75
C LEU A 83 6.54 10.99 -3.47
N TRP A 84 5.22 10.80 -3.29
CA TRP A 84 4.19 11.74 -3.76
C TRP A 84 4.34 13.13 -3.11
N LEU A 85 4.54 13.20 -1.79
CA LEU A 85 4.75 14.48 -1.08
C LEU A 85 5.97 15.23 -1.58
N ILE A 86 7.09 14.52 -1.79
CA ILE A 86 8.33 15.11 -2.31
C ILE A 86 8.11 15.64 -3.73
N ASN A 87 7.48 14.85 -4.61
CA ASN A 87 7.19 15.29 -5.97
C ASN A 87 6.23 16.49 -5.98
N HIS A 88 5.17 16.48 -5.18
CA HIS A 88 4.24 17.60 -5.08
C HIS A 88 4.96 18.89 -4.67
N HIS A 89 5.79 18.83 -3.62
CA HIS A 89 6.55 19.98 -3.14
C HIS A 89 7.60 20.49 -4.16
N ARG A 90 8.17 19.60 -4.99
CA ARG A 90 9.08 19.99 -6.09
C ARG A 90 8.37 20.67 -7.26
N HIS A 91 7.11 20.30 -7.53
CA HIS A 91 6.29 20.97 -8.55
C HIS A 91 5.93 22.40 -8.14
N ASP A 92 5.50 22.58 -6.89
CA ASP A 92 5.12 23.91 -6.40
C ASP A 92 6.30 24.90 -6.43
N LYS A 93 7.52 24.44 -6.11
CA LYS A 93 8.73 25.27 -6.22
C LYS A 93 9.10 25.66 -7.66
N LYS A 94 8.77 24.84 -8.66
CA LYS A 94 9.00 25.16 -10.07
C LYS A 94 7.91 26.04 -10.67
N ALA A 95 6.71 26.05 -10.10
CA ALA A 95 5.62 26.94 -10.51
C ALA A 95 5.80 28.38 -9.97
N GLN A 96 6.71 28.59 -9.01
CA GLN A 96 7.01 29.88 -8.39
C GLN A 96 8.30 30.54 -8.94
N LEU A 97 8.98 29.93 -9.91
CA LEU A 97 10.18 30.43 -10.61
C LEU A 97 9.82 30.74 -12.07
#